data_AF-A0ABD5RQW2-F1
#
_entry.id   AF-A0ABD5RQW2-F1
#
_cell.length_a   1.000
_cell.length_b   1.000
_cell.length_c   1.000
_cell.angle_alpha   90.00
_cell.angle_beta   90.00
_cell.angle_gamma   90.00
#
_symmetry.space_group_name_H-M   'P 1'
#
loop_
_entity.id
_entity.type
_entity.pdbx_description
1 polymer ?
#
loop_
_entity_poly.entity_id
_entity_poly.type
_entity_poly.pdbx_seq_one_letter_code
_entity_poly.pdbx_strand_id
1 'polypeptide(L)'
;MSAGERTRVQDTQSQESVASNRRLTPGRERALVRALQVAIGVVFAAGILAGNGGVAVNAGVGLLVTFLPNLLSRRFAVTLNVGLVLWITTAMFLHALGTLPIPGLDVSLYSGTWWWDHLTHAMSSSLVAGAAFATLLALQQYSAAVRLPPRFMFVTILLFVMAFGVVWELVEFYIGVSAQLLGTGDVLTQYGLDDTVFDLFYNTLGGLVVATFGASRLAGVSDQLADRMTDRVASR
;
A
#
# COMPACT_ATOMS: atom_id res chain seq x y z
N MET A 1 29.27 -35.70 15.25
CA MET A 1 27.97 -35.34 14.67
C MET A 1 27.06 -36.57 14.63
N SER A 2 26.04 -36.55 15.48
CA SER A 2 25.04 -37.62 15.58
C SER A 2 24.14 -37.66 14.34
N ALA A 3 23.56 -38.82 14.01
CA ALA A 3 22.66 -38.98 12.88
C ALA A 3 21.47 -37.99 12.91
N GLY A 4 20.96 -37.66 14.10
CA GLY A 4 19.86 -36.69 14.26
C GLY A 4 20.23 -35.23 13.97
N GLU A 5 21.51 -34.89 14.06
CA GLU A 5 22.01 -33.54 13.77
C GLU A 5 22.13 -33.29 12.26
N ARG A 6 22.47 -34.34 11.50
CA ARG A 6 22.47 -34.30 10.03
C ARG A 6 21.07 -34.15 9.46
N THR A 7 20.08 -34.85 10.01
CA THR A 7 18.68 -34.75 9.55
C THR A 7 18.10 -33.36 9.82
N ARG A 8 18.37 -32.78 11.00
CA ARG A 8 17.93 -31.41 11.34
C ARG A 8 18.56 -30.36 10.42
N VAL A 9 19.86 -30.45 10.13
CA VAL A 9 20.55 -29.52 9.22
C VAL A 9 20.01 -29.65 7.79
N GLN A 10 19.71 -30.87 7.33
CA GLN A 10 19.09 -31.11 6.02
C GLN A 10 17.68 -30.54 5.92
N ASP A 11 16.88 -30.64 6.98
CA ASP A 11 15.53 -30.07 7.04
C ASP A 11 15.53 -28.54 7.09
N THR A 12 16.53 -27.95 7.74
CA THR A 12 16.66 -26.49 7.79
C THR A 12 17.10 -25.94 6.44
N GLN A 13 18.04 -26.62 5.76
CA GLN A 13 18.49 -26.25 4.41
C GLN A 13 17.42 -26.47 3.33
N SER A 14 16.59 -27.51 3.47
CA SER A 14 15.48 -27.75 2.55
C SER A 14 14.37 -26.71 2.74
N GLN A 15 14.05 -26.32 3.98
CA GLN A 15 13.10 -25.25 4.28
C GLN A 15 13.61 -23.87 3.83
N GLU A 16 14.89 -23.56 4.02
CA GLU A 16 15.51 -22.32 3.50
C GLU A 16 15.55 -22.30 1.96
N SER A 17 15.83 -23.44 1.31
CA SER A 17 15.83 -23.57 -0.15
C SER A 17 14.43 -23.39 -0.76
N VAL A 18 13.40 -23.99 -0.14
CA VAL A 18 12.01 -23.82 -0.58
C VAL A 18 11.49 -22.40 -0.30
N ALA A 19 11.92 -21.76 0.80
CA ALA A 19 11.58 -20.38 1.11
C ALA A 19 12.32 -19.36 0.20
N SER A 20 13.55 -19.67 -0.21
CA SER A 20 14.36 -18.87 -1.14
C SER A 20 13.75 -18.85 -2.56
N ASN A 21 13.15 -19.95 -2.98
CA ASN A 21 12.55 -20.09 -4.32
C ASN A 21 11.22 -19.32 -4.52
N ARG A 22 10.64 -18.72 -3.47
CA ARG A 22 9.38 -17.96 -3.54
C ARG A 22 9.56 -16.45 -3.67
N ARG A 23 10.76 -15.91 -3.51
CA ARG A 23 11.02 -14.47 -3.75
C ARG A 23 11.30 -14.26 -5.23
N LEU A 24 10.46 -13.46 -5.89
CA LEU A 24 10.69 -13.05 -7.28
C LEU A 24 12.05 -12.35 -7.37
N THR A 25 12.83 -12.66 -8.41
CA THR A 25 14.11 -11.97 -8.61
C THR A 25 13.85 -10.50 -8.93
N PRO A 26 14.75 -9.56 -8.54
CA PRO A 26 14.56 -8.13 -8.81
C PRO A 26 14.32 -7.80 -10.30
N GLY A 27 14.82 -8.63 -11.21
CA GLY A 27 14.54 -8.52 -12.65
C GLY A 27 13.08 -8.83 -13.01
N ARG A 28 12.50 -9.90 -12.44
CA ARG A 28 11.11 -10.31 -12.67
C ARG A 28 10.13 -9.32 -12.04
N GLU A 29 10.40 -8.85 -10.83
CA GLU A 29 9.54 -7.85 -10.17
C GLU A 29 9.48 -6.53 -10.96
N ARG A 30 10.61 -6.07 -11.52
CA ARG A 30 10.62 -4.89 -12.41
C ARG A 30 9.82 -5.11 -13.70
N ALA A 31 9.87 -6.32 -14.26
CA ALA A 31 9.06 -6.66 -15.42
C ALA A 31 7.56 -6.64 -15.08
N LEU A 32 7.17 -7.14 -13.91
CA LEU A 32 5.80 -7.09 -13.41
C LEU A 32 5.31 -5.66 -13.20
N VAL A 33 6.11 -4.80 -12.56
CA VAL A 33 5.78 -3.37 -12.41
C VAL A 33 5.48 -2.74 -13.77
N ARG A 34 6.35 -2.96 -14.76
CA ARG A 34 6.13 -2.43 -16.12
C ARG A 34 4.89 -3.01 -16.78
N ALA A 35 4.64 -4.31 -16.62
CA ALA A 35 3.44 -4.96 -17.16
C ALA A 35 2.17 -4.34 -16.57
N LEU A 36 2.14 -4.13 -15.24
CA LEU A 36 1.02 -3.46 -14.57
C LEU A 36 0.86 -2.00 -15.02
N GLN A 37 1.96 -1.25 -15.15
CA GLN A 37 1.92 0.12 -15.68
C GLN A 37 1.35 0.18 -17.10
N VAL A 38 1.76 -0.74 -17.97
CA VAL A 38 1.20 -0.87 -19.33
C VAL A 38 -0.29 -1.20 -19.25
N ALA A 39 -0.70 -2.12 -18.38
CA ALA A 39 -2.11 -2.46 -18.20
C ALA A 39 -2.94 -1.25 -17.74
N ILE A 40 -2.45 -0.47 -16.76
CA ILE A 40 -3.10 0.78 -16.35
C ILE A 40 -3.17 1.77 -17.54
N GLY A 41 -2.09 1.89 -18.32
CA GLY A 41 -2.06 2.73 -19.52
C GLY A 41 -3.08 2.31 -20.58
N VAL A 42 -3.34 1.00 -20.72
CA VAL A 42 -4.40 0.48 -21.59
C VAL A 42 -5.78 0.84 -21.05
N VAL A 43 -6.02 0.71 -19.75
CA VAL A 43 -7.28 1.16 -19.11
C VAL A 43 -7.50 2.65 -19.33
N PHE A 44 -6.46 3.46 -19.13
CA PHE A 44 -6.50 4.90 -19.38
C PHE A 44 -6.90 5.22 -20.83
N ALA A 45 -6.24 4.59 -21.80
CA ALA A 45 -6.55 4.77 -23.22
C ALA A 45 -7.98 4.32 -23.54
N ALA A 46 -8.43 3.18 -22.98
CA ALA A 46 -9.79 2.69 -23.14
C ALA A 46 -10.83 3.69 -22.60
N GLY A 47 -10.58 4.29 -21.42
CA GLY A 47 -11.43 5.34 -20.85
C GLY A 47 -11.55 6.55 -21.77
N ILE A 48 -10.44 7.04 -22.32
CA ILE A 48 -10.44 8.15 -23.28
C ILE A 48 -11.20 7.79 -24.57
N LEU A 49 -10.94 6.62 -25.15
CA LEU A 49 -11.57 6.17 -26.39
C LEU A 49 -13.08 5.93 -26.23
N ALA A 50 -13.51 5.48 -25.06
CA ALA A 50 -14.92 5.28 -24.72
C ALA A 50 -15.62 6.59 -24.28
N GLY A 51 -14.89 7.70 -24.16
CA GLY A 51 -15.44 8.96 -23.62
C GLY A 51 -15.79 8.89 -22.13
N ASN A 52 -15.29 7.88 -21.40
CA ASN A 52 -15.53 7.71 -19.98
C ASN A 52 -14.46 8.46 -19.17
N GLY A 53 -14.81 9.69 -18.76
CA GLY A 53 -13.95 10.57 -17.99
C GLY A 53 -13.53 9.98 -16.64
N GLY A 54 -14.43 9.27 -15.94
CA GLY A 54 -14.13 8.64 -14.65
C GLY A 54 -13.02 7.59 -14.74
N VAL A 55 -13.16 6.66 -15.69
CA VAL A 55 -12.13 5.63 -15.96
C VAL A 55 -10.80 6.28 -16.35
N ALA A 56 -10.83 7.27 -17.24
CA ALA A 56 -9.63 7.97 -17.68
C ALA A 56 -8.94 8.72 -16.53
N VAL A 57 -9.68 9.44 -15.69
CA VAL A 57 -9.10 10.17 -14.56
C VAL A 57 -8.53 9.20 -13.53
N ASN A 58 -9.28 8.17 -13.14
CA ASN A 58 -8.83 7.19 -12.15
C ASN A 58 -7.55 6.48 -12.61
N ALA A 59 -7.55 5.90 -13.82
CA ALA A 59 -6.39 5.21 -14.36
C ALA A 59 -5.20 6.17 -14.61
N GLY A 60 -5.47 7.41 -15.03
CA GLY A 60 -4.46 8.43 -15.26
C GLY A 60 -3.75 8.84 -13.96
N VAL A 61 -4.51 9.14 -12.90
CA VAL A 61 -3.97 9.45 -11.57
C VAL A 61 -3.21 8.25 -11.03
N GLY A 62 -3.79 7.05 -11.10
CA GLY A 62 -3.13 5.82 -10.67
C GLY A 62 -1.79 5.59 -11.38
N LEU A 63 -1.75 5.79 -12.70
CA LEU A 63 -0.52 5.68 -13.50
C LEU A 63 0.54 6.69 -13.04
N LEU A 64 0.17 7.95 -12.81
CA LEU A 64 1.07 8.97 -12.30
C LEU A 64 1.65 8.59 -10.93
N VAL A 65 0.82 8.05 -10.03
CA VAL A 65 1.25 7.57 -8.71
C VAL A 65 2.31 6.48 -8.83
N THR A 66 2.19 5.57 -9.82
CA THR A 66 3.21 4.52 -10.03
C THR A 66 4.61 5.06 -10.37
N PHE A 67 4.71 6.31 -10.85
CA PHE A 67 5.99 6.96 -11.15
C PHE A 67 6.59 7.73 -9.98
N LEU A 68 5.85 7.91 -8.87
CA LEU A 68 6.35 8.58 -7.67
C LEU A 68 7.66 7.97 -7.13
N PRO A 69 7.86 6.64 -7.08
CA PRO A 69 9.13 6.08 -6.62
C PRO A 69 10.34 6.53 -7.45
N ASN A 70 10.18 6.63 -8.77
CA ASN A 70 11.23 7.12 -9.66
C ASN A 70 11.46 8.63 -9.47
N LEU A 71 10.40 9.41 -9.25
CA LEU A 71 10.51 10.83 -8.94
C LEU A 71 11.26 11.08 -7.63
N LEU A 72 10.91 10.32 -6.58
CA LEU A 72 11.56 10.35 -5.27
C LEU A 72 13.04 10.01 -5.36
N SER A 73 13.39 8.97 -6.13
CA SER A 73 14.78 8.58 -6.36
C SER A 73 15.57 9.68 -7.07
N ARG A 74 15.00 10.30 -8.11
CA ARG A 74 15.71 11.32 -8.91
C ARG A 74 15.85 12.67 -8.22
N ARG A 75 14.83 13.11 -7.48
CA ARG A 75 14.79 14.46 -6.89
C ARG A 75 15.22 14.51 -5.44
N PHE A 76 14.97 13.45 -4.68
CA PHE A 76 15.19 13.44 -3.23
C PHE A 76 16.18 12.35 -2.78
N ALA A 77 16.78 11.61 -3.71
CA ALA A 77 17.68 10.47 -3.43
C ALA A 77 17.06 9.39 -2.52
N VAL A 78 15.72 9.32 -2.47
CA VAL A 78 14.99 8.31 -1.69
C VAL A 78 14.72 7.11 -2.59
N THR A 79 15.38 5.98 -2.31
CA THR A 79 15.20 4.73 -3.05
C THR A 79 14.22 3.81 -2.34
N LEU A 80 13.11 3.49 -3.00
CA LEU A 80 12.18 2.46 -2.55
C LEU A 80 12.64 1.08 -3.06
N ASN A 81 12.50 0.06 -2.22
CA ASN A 81 12.75 -1.31 -2.68
C ASN A 81 11.70 -1.72 -3.73
N VAL A 82 12.06 -2.66 -4.61
CA VAL A 82 11.19 -3.07 -5.72
C VAL A 82 9.87 -3.67 -5.22
N GLY A 83 9.86 -4.35 -4.08
CA GLY A 83 8.62 -4.88 -3.48
C GLY A 83 7.60 -3.79 -3.14
N LEU A 84 8.05 -2.65 -2.59
CA LEU A 84 7.20 -1.49 -2.33
C LEU A 84 6.71 -0.84 -3.61
N VAL A 85 7.57 -0.73 -4.63
CA VAL A 85 7.17 -0.23 -5.96
C VAL A 85 6.08 -1.13 -6.55
N LEU A 86 6.26 -2.45 -6.46
CA LEU A 86 5.27 -3.42 -6.90
C LEU A 86 3.97 -3.29 -6.10
N TRP A 87 4.02 -3.12 -4.79
CA TRP A 87 2.84 -2.93 -3.95
C TRP A 87 2.05 -1.67 -4.33
N ILE A 88 2.74 -0.52 -4.51
CA ILE A 88 2.13 0.73 -4.99
C ILE A 88 1.47 0.49 -6.36
N THR A 89 2.21 -0.13 -7.28
CA THR A 89 1.74 -0.35 -8.65
C THR A 89 0.53 -1.29 -8.68
N THR A 90 0.52 -2.34 -7.85
CA THR A 90 -0.62 -3.27 -7.72
C THR A 90 -1.85 -2.57 -7.16
N ALA A 91 -1.72 -1.74 -6.13
CA ALA A 91 -2.87 -0.98 -5.60
C ALA A 91 -3.48 -0.06 -6.67
N MET A 92 -2.64 0.68 -7.40
CA MET A 92 -3.10 1.56 -8.49
C MET A 92 -3.71 0.76 -9.66
N PHE A 93 -3.17 -0.43 -9.95
CA PHE A 93 -3.74 -1.31 -10.95
C PHE A 93 -5.12 -1.84 -10.56
N LEU A 94 -5.32 -2.25 -9.31
CA LEU A 94 -6.62 -2.73 -8.83
C LEU A 94 -7.69 -1.63 -8.90
N HIS A 95 -7.34 -0.39 -8.56
CA HIS A 95 -8.21 0.78 -8.74
C HIS A 95 -8.59 0.98 -10.20
N ALA A 96 -7.60 1.06 -11.10
CA ALA A 96 -7.84 1.27 -12.52
C ALA A 96 -8.71 0.14 -13.11
N LEU A 97 -8.35 -1.13 -12.82
CA LEU A 97 -9.12 -2.30 -13.26
C LEU A 97 -10.54 -2.28 -12.69
N GLY A 98 -10.71 -1.80 -11.45
CA GLY A 98 -11.99 -1.69 -10.78
C GLY A 98 -13.02 -0.88 -11.56
N THR A 99 -12.56 0.23 -12.14
CA THR A 99 -13.40 1.18 -12.90
C THR A 99 -13.74 0.71 -14.31
N LEU A 100 -12.96 -0.20 -14.89
CA LEU A 100 -13.13 -0.63 -16.27
C LEU A 100 -14.46 -1.39 -16.43
N PRO A 101 -15.36 -0.96 -17.34
CA PRO A 101 -16.58 -1.71 -17.64
C PRO A 101 -16.27 -3.08 -18.25
N ILE A 102 -17.03 -4.10 -17.86
CA ILE A 102 -16.88 -5.44 -18.41
C ILE A 102 -17.46 -5.46 -19.84
N PRO A 103 -16.71 -5.86 -20.88
CA PRO A 103 -17.23 -5.87 -22.24
C PRO A 103 -18.53 -6.67 -22.37
N GLY A 104 -19.59 -6.02 -22.87
CA GLY A 104 -20.91 -6.62 -23.04
C GLY A 104 -21.81 -6.58 -21.79
N LEU A 105 -21.35 -5.98 -20.69
CA LEU A 105 -22.14 -5.70 -19.49
C LEU A 105 -21.97 -4.24 -19.09
N ASP A 106 -23.05 -3.53 -18.76
CA ASP A 106 -22.99 -2.15 -18.26
C ASP A 106 -22.60 -2.10 -16.77
N VAL A 107 -21.64 -2.93 -16.34
CA VAL A 107 -21.17 -3.03 -14.95
C VAL A 107 -19.64 -3.10 -14.90
N SER A 108 -19.07 -2.49 -13.86
CA SER A 108 -17.64 -2.56 -13.53
C SER A 108 -17.41 -3.50 -12.34
N LEU A 109 -16.15 -3.72 -11.93
CA LEU A 109 -15.88 -4.49 -10.71
C LEU A 109 -16.31 -3.74 -9.46
N TYR A 110 -16.20 -2.40 -9.44
CA TYR A 110 -16.74 -1.58 -8.34
C TYR A 110 -18.25 -1.75 -8.18
N SER A 111 -19.01 -1.74 -9.28
CA SER A 111 -20.47 -1.88 -9.20
C SER A 111 -20.95 -3.34 -9.07
N GLY A 112 -20.18 -4.29 -9.58
CA GLY A 112 -20.60 -5.70 -9.72
C GLY A 112 -20.02 -6.66 -8.70
N THR A 113 -18.96 -6.29 -7.97
CA THR A 113 -18.23 -7.19 -7.05
C THR A 113 -18.17 -6.59 -5.66
N TRP A 114 -19.03 -7.08 -4.75
CA TRP A 114 -19.25 -6.51 -3.40
C TRP A 114 -18.01 -6.33 -2.51
N TRP A 115 -16.93 -7.10 -2.73
CA TRP A 115 -15.70 -7.01 -1.94
C TRP A 115 -14.59 -6.22 -2.62
N TRP A 116 -14.77 -5.86 -3.90
CA TRP A 116 -13.70 -5.25 -4.69
C TRP A 116 -13.27 -3.92 -4.08
N ASP A 117 -14.25 -3.10 -3.77
CA ASP A 117 -14.04 -1.79 -3.20
C ASP A 117 -13.27 -1.87 -1.86
N HIS A 118 -13.79 -2.69 -0.94
CA HIS A 118 -13.15 -3.04 0.33
C HIS A 118 -11.68 -3.47 0.19
N LEU A 119 -11.35 -4.30 -0.81
CA LEU A 119 -9.98 -4.72 -1.09
C LEU A 119 -9.12 -3.52 -1.49
N THR A 120 -9.63 -2.66 -2.38
CA THR A 120 -8.89 -1.48 -2.85
C THR A 120 -8.67 -0.47 -1.73
N HIS A 121 -9.63 -0.28 -0.83
CA HIS A 121 -9.49 0.55 0.38
C HIS A 121 -8.43 0.00 1.33
N ALA A 122 -8.51 -1.29 1.68
CA ALA A 122 -7.51 -1.92 2.55
C ALA A 122 -6.09 -1.89 1.96
N MET A 123 -5.94 -2.11 0.65
CA MET A 123 -4.64 -2.03 -0.04
C MET A 123 -4.11 -0.59 -0.04
N SER A 124 -4.95 0.38 -0.33
CA SER A 124 -4.56 1.79 -0.43
C SER A 124 -4.22 2.38 0.95
N SER A 125 -5.01 2.06 1.97
CA SER A 125 -4.75 2.50 3.34
C SER A 125 -3.46 1.90 3.92
N SER A 126 -3.10 0.68 3.53
CA SER A 126 -1.80 0.09 3.89
C SER A 126 -0.63 0.91 3.32
N LEU A 127 -0.77 1.48 2.12
CA LEU A 127 0.24 2.38 1.55
C LEU A 127 0.33 3.70 2.32
N VAL A 128 -0.82 4.29 2.66
CA VAL A 128 -0.90 5.50 3.49
C VAL A 128 -0.25 5.27 4.86
N ALA A 129 -0.54 4.12 5.50
CA ALA A 129 0.06 3.71 6.75
C ALA A 129 1.59 3.53 6.63
N GLY A 130 2.05 2.94 5.53
CA GLY A 130 3.47 2.77 5.24
C GLY A 130 4.19 4.11 5.07
N ALA A 131 3.57 5.08 4.39
CA ALA A 131 4.09 6.43 4.24
C ALA A 131 4.15 7.17 5.58
N ALA A 132 3.10 7.06 6.41
CA ALA A 132 3.08 7.61 7.77
C ALA A 132 4.19 7.01 8.63
N PHE A 133 4.33 5.68 8.64
CA PHE A 133 5.39 4.97 9.36
C PHE A 133 6.79 5.44 8.92
N ALA A 134 7.05 5.49 7.61
CA ALA A 134 8.34 5.93 7.08
C ALA A 134 8.65 7.38 7.47
N THR A 135 7.66 8.26 7.43
CA THR A 135 7.80 9.68 7.82
C THR A 135 8.13 9.82 9.31
N LEU A 136 7.37 9.15 10.18
CA LEU A 136 7.61 9.18 11.62
C LEU A 136 8.97 8.58 11.98
N LEU A 137 9.38 7.51 11.29
CA LEU A 137 10.69 6.91 11.48
C LEU A 137 11.82 7.87 11.06
N ALA A 138 11.67 8.55 9.93
CA ALA A 138 12.64 9.56 9.47
C ALA A 138 12.77 10.71 10.47
N LEU A 139 11.65 11.20 11.02
CA LEU A 139 11.63 12.25 12.03
C LEU A 139 12.37 11.84 13.31
N GLN A 140 12.16 10.60 13.78
CA GLN A 140 12.87 10.08 14.95
C GLN A 140 14.38 9.92 14.71
N GLN A 141 14.79 9.55 13.49
CA GLN A 141 16.20 9.41 13.16
C GLN A 141 16.90 10.76 13.01
N TYR A 142 16.21 11.76 12.47
CA TYR A 142 16.78 13.07 12.19
C TYR A 142 16.74 14.01 13.41
N SER A 143 15.74 13.89 14.28
CA SER A 143 15.56 14.76 15.44
C SER A 143 15.62 13.98 16.74
N ALA A 144 16.65 14.26 17.56
CA ALA A 144 16.76 13.69 18.90
C ALA A 144 15.60 14.06 19.83
N ALA A 145 14.88 15.14 19.53
CA ALA A 145 13.70 15.59 20.27
C ALA A 145 12.45 14.75 20.00
N VAL A 146 12.41 14.01 18.88
CA VAL A 146 11.28 13.17 18.50
C VAL A 146 11.60 11.73 18.84
N ARG A 147 11.01 11.21 19.91
CA ARG A 147 11.07 9.79 20.28
C ARG A 147 9.67 9.29 20.58
N LEU A 148 9.20 8.35 19.77
CA LEU A 148 7.86 7.80 19.83
C LEU A 148 7.95 6.35 20.31
N PRO A 149 7.43 6.03 21.51
CA PRO A 149 7.32 4.65 21.95
C PRO A 149 6.53 3.81 20.93
N PRO A 150 6.81 2.51 20.78
CA PRO A 150 6.15 1.66 19.77
C PRO A 150 4.62 1.70 19.82
N ARG A 151 4.04 1.72 21.03
CA ARG A 151 2.59 1.85 21.23
C ARG A 151 2.04 3.19 20.74
N PHE A 152 2.78 4.28 20.96
CA PHE A 152 2.36 5.60 20.51
C PHE A 152 2.42 5.69 18.99
N MET A 153 3.51 5.21 18.37
CA MET A 153 3.62 5.14 16.92
C MET A 153 2.47 4.32 16.28
N PHE A 154 2.13 3.17 16.87
CA PHE A 154 1.02 2.34 16.42
C PHE A 154 -0.29 3.15 16.36
N VAL A 155 -0.65 3.82 17.46
CA VAL A 155 -1.87 4.63 17.53
C VAL A 155 -1.80 5.82 16.56
N THR A 156 -0.66 6.51 16.47
CA THR A 156 -0.49 7.64 15.52
C THR A 156 -0.72 7.20 14.08
N ILE A 157 -0.22 6.04 13.67
CA ILE A 157 -0.42 5.53 12.30
C ILE A 157 -1.90 5.24 12.04
N LEU A 158 -2.60 4.60 12.99
CA LEU A 158 -4.03 4.33 12.84
C LEU A 158 -4.84 5.61 12.76
N LEU A 159 -4.57 6.59 13.63
CA LEU A 159 -5.24 7.89 13.59
C LEU A 159 -4.96 8.64 12.29
N PHE A 160 -3.72 8.58 11.80
CA PHE A 160 -3.35 9.20 10.52
C PHE A 160 -4.09 8.55 9.35
N VAL A 161 -4.16 7.22 9.30
CA VAL A 161 -4.90 6.48 8.27
C VAL A 161 -6.38 6.82 8.31
N MET A 162 -6.98 6.88 9.49
CA MET A 162 -8.39 7.25 9.65
C MET A 162 -8.66 8.69 9.23
N ALA A 163 -7.81 9.63 9.64
CA ALA A 163 -7.94 11.03 9.24
C ALA A 163 -7.77 11.19 7.72
N PHE A 164 -6.80 10.50 7.12
CA PHE A 164 -6.62 10.48 5.68
C PHE A 164 -7.82 9.86 4.96
N GLY A 165 -8.37 8.76 5.49
CA GLY A 165 -9.59 8.13 4.98
C GLY A 165 -10.74 9.13 4.93
N VAL A 166 -11.02 9.83 6.02
CA VAL A 166 -12.07 10.87 6.04
C VAL A 166 -11.81 11.96 4.99
N VAL A 167 -10.56 12.41 4.83
CA VAL A 167 -10.22 13.40 3.79
C VAL A 167 -10.46 12.85 2.39
N TRP A 168 -10.16 11.56 2.16
CA TRP A 168 -10.39 10.90 0.89
C TRP A 168 -11.88 10.82 0.53
N GLU A 169 -12.72 10.39 1.47
CA GLU A 169 -14.19 10.37 1.32
C GLU A 169 -14.74 11.75 0.95
N LEU A 170 -14.21 12.81 1.57
CA LEU A 170 -14.61 14.18 1.23
C LEU A 170 -14.19 14.56 -0.20
N VAL A 171 -13.01 14.14 -0.64
CA VAL A 171 -12.55 14.38 -2.02
C VAL A 171 -13.48 13.68 -3.01
N GLU A 172 -13.86 12.43 -2.75
CA GLU A 172 -14.80 11.68 -3.58
C GLU A 172 -16.18 12.34 -3.63
N PHE A 173 -16.72 12.71 -2.47
CA PHE A 173 -17.97 13.47 -2.37
C PHE A 173 -17.93 14.75 -3.23
N TYR A 174 -16.88 15.57 -3.09
CA TYR A 174 -16.78 16.81 -3.84
C TYR A 174 -16.56 16.61 -5.34
N ILE A 175 -15.84 15.55 -5.75
CA ILE A 175 -15.69 15.19 -7.16
C ILE A 175 -17.04 14.75 -7.73
N GLY A 176 -17.79 13.90 -7.02
CA GLY A 176 -19.14 13.48 -7.41
C GLY A 176 -20.09 14.67 -7.57
N VAL A 177 -20.14 15.58 -6.58
CA VAL A 177 -20.95 16.81 -6.66
C VAL A 177 -20.54 17.68 -7.85
N SER A 178 -19.23 17.89 -8.05
CA SER A 178 -18.73 18.71 -9.14
C SER A 178 -19.08 18.12 -10.51
N ALA A 179 -19.01 16.79 -10.64
CA ALA A 179 -19.31 16.10 -11.88
C ALA A 179 -20.81 16.16 -12.24
N GLN A 180 -21.69 16.07 -11.24
CA GLN A 180 -23.13 16.29 -11.41
C GLN A 180 -23.44 17.72 -11.85
N LEU A 181 -22.78 18.72 -11.24
CA LEU A 181 -22.96 20.13 -11.59
C LEU A 181 -22.49 20.47 -13.02
N LEU A 182 -21.42 19.83 -13.48
CA LEU A 182 -20.86 20.02 -14.82
C LEU A 182 -21.57 19.18 -15.90
N GLY A 183 -22.49 18.29 -15.51
CA GLY A 183 -23.18 17.39 -16.42
C GLY A 183 -22.24 16.37 -17.09
N THR A 184 -21.08 16.10 -16.50
CA THR A 184 -20.04 15.21 -17.07
C THR A 184 -20.26 13.73 -16.73
N GLY A 185 -21.37 13.38 -16.06
CA GLY A 185 -21.60 12.04 -15.49
C GLY A 185 -20.75 11.79 -14.24
N ASP A 186 -20.85 10.60 -13.64
CA ASP A 186 -20.08 10.26 -12.44
C ASP A 186 -18.60 9.98 -12.78
N VAL A 187 -17.69 10.72 -12.15
CA VAL A 187 -16.23 10.62 -12.35
C VAL A 187 -15.57 9.74 -11.28
N LEU A 188 -16.01 9.91 -10.04
CA LEU A 188 -15.78 9.00 -8.92
C LEU A 188 -17.13 8.78 -8.25
N THR A 189 -17.56 7.52 -8.13
CA THR A 189 -18.86 7.18 -7.56
C THR A 189 -18.70 7.01 -6.05
N GLN A 190 -19.29 7.93 -5.30
CA GLN A 190 -19.61 7.68 -3.89
C GLN A 190 -20.97 6.97 -3.86
N TYR A 191 -21.03 5.73 -3.37
CA TYR A 191 -22.26 4.94 -3.45
C TYR A 191 -23.24 5.18 -2.30
N GLY A 192 -22.79 5.87 -1.23
CA GLY A 192 -23.66 6.33 -0.14
C GLY A 192 -22.94 6.45 1.20
N LEU A 193 -23.71 6.54 2.29
CA LEU A 193 -23.15 6.61 3.66
C LEU A 193 -22.65 5.25 4.14
N ASP A 194 -23.34 4.17 3.78
CA ASP A 194 -22.93 2.81 4.16
C ASP A 194 -21.56 2.44 3.55
N ASP A 195 -21.34 2.86 2.30
CA ASP A 195 -20.08 2.77 1.55
C ASP A 195 -18.93 3.41 2.34
N THR A 196 -19.04 4.71 2.63
CA THR A 196 -18.07 5.46 3.45
C THR A 196 -17.76 4.79 4.80
N VAL A 197 -18.76 4.19 5.45
CA VAL A 197 -18.53 3.49 6.73
C VAL A 197 -17.69 2.23 6.52
N PHE A 198 -17.98 1.45 5.47
CA PHE A 198 -17.17 0.28 5.12
C PHE A 198 -15.77 0.70 4.67
N ASP A 199 -15.64 1.79 3.93
CA ASP A 199 -14.35 2.31 3.48
C ASP A 199 -13.45 2.65 4.64
N LEU A 200 -13.96 3.37 5.64
CA LEU A 200 -13.24 3.66 6.87
C LEU A 200 -12.90 2.39 7.66
N PHE A 201 -13.77 1.38 7.66
CA PHE A 201 -13.51 0.09 8.30
C PHE A 201 -12.36 -0.67 7.61
N TYR A 202 -12.40 -0.82 6.28
CA TYR A 202 -11.34 -1.49 5.53
C TYR A 202 -10.05 -0.68 5.49
N ASN A 203 -10.15 0.65 5.51
CA ASN A 203 -9.02 1.54 5.73
C ASN A 203 -8.34 1.24 7.08
N THR A 204 -9.12 1.05 8.14
CA THR A 204 -8.59 0.64 9.46
C THR A 204 -7.88 -0.70 9.38
N LEU A 205 -8.43 -1.70 8.69
CA LEU A 205 -7.81 -3.01 8.55
C LEU A 205 -6.44 -2.95 7.83
N GLY A 206 -6.35 -2.23 6.72
CA GLY A 206 -5.09 -2.04 6.01
C GLY A 206 -4.06 -1.26 6.86
N GLY A 207 -4.52 -0.27 7.61
CA GLY A 207 -3.71 0.45 8.60
C GLY A 207 -3.19 -0.45 9.72
N LEU A 208 -4.05 -1.32 10.27
CA LEU A 208 -3.71 -2.26 11.34
C LEU A 208 -2.60 -3.24 10.93
N VAL A 209 -2.69 -3.77 9.70
CA VAL A 209 -1.65 -4.65 9.15
C VAL A 209 -0.29 -3.95 9.25
N VAL A 210 -0.18 -2.74 8.69
CA VAL A 210 1.10 -2.03 8.64
C VAL A 210 1.54 -1.52 10.01
N ALA A 211 0.63 -0.98 10.82
CA ALA A 211 0.95 -0.50 12.16
C ALA A 211 1.49 -1.63 13.05
N THR A 212 0.93 -2.85 12.94
CA THR A 212 1.39 -4.03 13.70
C THR A 212 2.77 -4.50 13.24
N PHE A 213 3.00 -4.58 11.92
CA PHE A 213 4.32 -4.94 11.37
C PHE A 213 5.38 -3.87 11.66
N GLY A 214 5.01 -2.59 11.62
CA GLY A 214 5.89 -1.47 11.96
C GLY A 214 6.28 -1.46 13.45
N ALA A 215 5.30 -1.62 14.34
CA ALA A 215 5.53 -1.63 15.78
C ALA A 215 6.37 -2.82 16.24
N SER A 216 6.11 -4.02 15.70
CA SER A 216 6.87 -5.24 16.05
C SER A 216 8.34 -5.19 15.64
N ARG A 217 8.66 -4.60 14.47
CA ARG A 217 10.07 -4.39 14.08
C ARG A 217 10.79 -3.43 15.02
N LEU A 218 10.14 -2.37 15.48
CA LEU A 218 10.74 -1.41 16.42
C LEU A 218 10.91 -2.01 17.82
N ALA A 219 9.98 -2.84 18.27
CA ALA A 219 10.14 -3.60 19.52
C ALA A 219 11.38 -4.51 19.45
N GLY A 220 11.52 -5.32 18.40
CA GLY A 220 12.68 -6.21 18.26
C GLY A 220 14.03 -5.49 18.18
N VAL A 221 14.09 -4.30 17.54
CA VAL A 221 15.31 -3.47 17.54
C VAL A 221 15.61 -2.89 18.92
N SER A 222 14.58 -2.52 19.67
CA SER A 222 14.72 -1.99 21.03
C SER A 222 15.24 -3.05 21.99
N ASP A 223 14.70 -4.27 21.91
CA ASP A 223 15.14 -5.42 22.72
C ASP A 223 16.61 -5.77 22.42
N GLN A 224 17.00 -5.84 21.14
CA GLN A 224 18.40 -6.09 20.75
C GLN A 224 19.38 -5.01 21.22
N LEU A 225 18.97 -3.75 21.28
CA LEU A 225 19.80 -2.68 21.84
C LEU A 225 19.90 -2.80 23.36
N ALA A 226 18.80 -3.12 24.05
CA ALA A 226 18.77 -3.31 25.49
C ALA A 226 19.67 -4.48 25.91
N ASP A 227 19.63 -5.60 25.19
CA ASP A 227 20.49 -6.77 25.43
C ASP A 227 21.96 -6.39 25.28
N ARG A 228 22.35 -5.70 24.19
CA ARG A 228 23.73 -5.27 23.96
C ARG A 228 24.26 -4.27 24.98
N MET A 229 23.40 -3.42 25.53
CA MET A 229 23.78 -2.50 26.61
C MET A 229 23.97 -3.26 27.92
N THR A 230 23.11 -4.24 28.19
CA THR A 230 23.19 -5.10 29.38
C THR A 230 24.46 -5.97 29.35
N ASP A 231 24.78 -6.58 28.21
CA ASP A 231 26.00 -7.38 28.03
C ASP A 231 27.28 -6.56 28.23
N ARG A 232 27.31 -5.31 27.76
CA ARG A 232 28.45 -4.41 27.95
C ARG A 232 28.64 -3.99 29.41
N VAL A 233 27.54 -3.81 30.13
CA VAL A 233 27.57 -3.49 31.57
C VAL A 233 27.99 -4.72 32.39
N ALA A 234 27.53 -5.92 32.03
CA ALA A 234 27.90 -7.18 32.68
C ALA A 234 29.36 -7.61 32.40
N SER A 235 29.97 -7.13 31.31
CA SER A 235 31.37 -7.38 30.95
C SER A 235 32.39 -6.44 31.60
N ARG A 236 31.95 -5.51 32.47
CA ARG A 236 32.79 -4.62 33.28
C ARG A 236 32.77 -5.05 34.74
#